data_AF-A0A146K1C3-F1
#
_entry.id   AF-A0A146K1C3-F1
#
_cell.length_a   1.000
_cell.length_b   1.000
_cell.length_c   1.000
_cell.angle_alpha   90.00
_cell.angle_beta   90.00
_cell.angle_gamma   90.00
#
_symmetry.space_group_name_H-M   'P 1'
#
loop_
_entity.id
_entity.type
_entity.pdbx_description
1 polymer ?
#
loop_
_entity_poly.entity_id
_entity_poly.type
_entity_poly.pdbx_seq_one_letter_code
_entity_poly.pdbx_strand_id
1 'polypeptide(L)'
;KIFLNDIIKIHQVSCQQQLLACPVCYQTDITMQTYNQHVQQCLTNLQKLEENIDQIPVALQTDVDVELKVEAVEQRIDDLSNKVLMWDTLTQKEVFQFMNSFKQRERSHGIWAVFNTIYKRYLFFYCVMFQFLVTICSDFLIQYQTEYEYQIQSCVFSLEAANMICFIVFSVDFLQTNQHKNNIHKFMMLSYGAQIVWFAGIYYSMLYIDKNTFKGYRIQPDDEPINVFMQVMYFSAVISGKIGFGDLIPKGFLCKVIIILQVYYSSLIMIIVFRGLSFFLKLKGIRDADRKTV
;
A
#
# COMPACT_ATOMS: atom_id res chain seq x y z
N LYS A 1 29.05 42.14 28.21
CA LYS A 1 30.24 41.95 27.30
C LYS A 1 29.98 41.10 26.05
N ILE A 2 29.47 39.86 26.13
CA ILE A 2 29.15 39.05 24.94
C ILE A 2 28.04 39.72 24.10
N PHE A 3 26.97 40.16 24.77
CA PHE A 3 25.83 40.88 24.20
C PHE A 3 26.19 42.11 23.33
N LEU A 4 27.14 42.94 23.80
CA LEU A 4 27.55 44.14 23.07
C LEU A 4 28.27 43.81 21.75
N ASN A 5 29.05 42.73 21.73
CA ASN A 5 29.72 42.28 20.50
C ASN A 5 28.71 41.74 19.48
N ASP A 6 27.64 41.09 19.93
CA ASP A 6 26.59 40.58 19.05
C ASP A 6 25.74 41.71 18.47
N ILE A 7 25.42 42.74 19.27
CA ILE A 7 24.74 43.95 18.77
C ILE A 7 25.59 44.70 17.74
N ILE A 8 26.90 44.81 17.97
CA ILE A 8 27.81 45.46 17.00
C ILE A 8 27.84 44.68 15.67
N LYS A 9 27.83 43.34 15.71
CA LYS A 9 27.73 42.51 14.50
C LYS A 9 26.39 42.67 13.80
N ILE A 10 25.28 42.66 14.53
CA ILE A 10 23.93 42.91 13.98
C ILE A 10 23.88 44.30 13.35
N HIS A 11 24.51 45.31 13.95
CA HIS A 11 24.59 46.66 13.39
C HIS A 11 25.41 46.71 12.09
N GLN A 12 26.53 45.99 12.00
CA GLN A 12 27.34 45.88 10.78
C GLN A 12 26.55 45.24 9.62
N VAL A 13 25.78 44.18 9.90
CA VAL A 13 24.91 43.53 8.92
C VAL A 13 23.74 44.43 8.52
N SER A 14 23.10 45.09 9.50
CA SER A 14 21.97 46.00 9.27
C SER A 14 22.34 47.22 8.43
N CYS A 15 23.56 47.75 8.61
CA CYS A 15 24.10 48.88 7.85
C CYS A 15 24.40 48.50 6.39
N GLN A 16 24.76 47.23 6.13
CA GLN A 16 24.94 46.70 4.77
C GLN A 16 23.62 46.38 4.07
N GLN A 17 22.53 46.11 4.82
CA GLN A 17 21.26 45.62 4.27
C GLN A 17 20.16 46.69 4.11
N GLN A 18 20.43 47.98 4.32
CA GLN A 18 19.44 49.07 4.24
C GLN A 18 18.15 48.78 5.04
N LEU A 19 18.27 48.22 6.25
CA LEU A 19 17.09 47.94 7.08
C LEU A 19 16.38 49.25 7.49
N LEU A 20 15.05 49.24 7.35
CA LEU A 20 14.12 50.36 7.58
C LEU A 20 13.88 50.68 9.07
N ALA A 21 14.51 49.95 10.01
CA ALA A 21 14.28 50.10 11.45
C ALA A 21 15.59 50.03 12.25
N CYS A 22 15.69 50.82 13.31
CA CYS A 22 16.85 50.77 14.22
C CYS A 22 16.91 49.40 14.95
N PRO A 23 18.03 48.65 14.92
CA PRO A 23 18.13 47.35 15.57
C PRO A 23 18.18 47.43 17.10
N VAL A 24 18.25 48.65 17.66
CA VAL A 24 18.35 48.88 19.10
C VAL A 24 17.01 49.25 19.74
N CYS A 25 16.23 50.11 19.08
CA CYS A 25 14.94 50.61 19.60
C CYS A 25 13.74 50.24 18.71
N TYR A 26 13.97 49.55 17.59
CA TYR A 26 12.97 49.13 16.60
C TYR A 26 12.14 50.25 15.95
N GLN A 27 12.53 51.52 16.12
CA GLN A 27 11.85 52.64 15.46
C GLN A 27 12.09 52.61 13.95
N THR A 28 11.02 52.73 13.18
CA THR A 28 11.00 52.72 11.71
C THR A 28 11.08 54.12 11.09
N ASP A 29 10.80 55.16 11.87
CA ASP A 29 10.59 56.53 11.38
C ASP A 29 11.88 57.36 11.38
N ILE A 30 13.03 56.71 11.18
CA ILE A 30 14.34 57.35 11.25
C ILE A 30 14.81 57.64 9.84
N THR A 31 14.98 58.92 9.52
CA THR A 31 15.55 59.29 8.21
C THR A 31 16.96 58.72 8.07
N MET A 32 17.28 58.19 6.88
CA MET A 32 18.59 57.59 6.57
C MET A 32 19.79 58.47 6.96
N GLN A 33 19.65 59.79 6.83
CA GLN A 33 20.71 60.76 7.18
C GLN A 33 21.00 60.81 8.70
N THR A 34 19.99 60.56 9.53
CA THR A 34 20.11 60.56 11.00
C THR A 34 20.29 59.17 11.61
N TYR A 35 20.21 58.11 10.79
CA TYR A 35 20.18 56.73 11.26
C TYR A 35 21.42 56.34 12.07
N ASN A 36 22.61 56.63 11.55
CA ASN A 36 23.86 56.31 12.26
C ASN A 36 24.00 57.08 13.59
N GLN A 37 23.58 58.34 13.63
CA GLN A 37 23.59 59.13 14.87
C GLN A 37 22.58 58.59 15.89
N HIS A 38 21.37 58.23 15.43
CA HIS A 38 20.34 57.63 16.26
C HIS A 38 20.79 56.29 16.86
N VAL A 39 21.39 55.41 16.04
CA VAL A 39 21.90 54.11 16.53
C VAL A 39 23.04 54.31 17.52
N GLN A 40 23.98 55.22 17.26
CA GLN A 40 25.06 55.52 18.22
C GLN A 40 24.51 56.07 19.54
N GLN A 41 23.49 56.92 19.50
CA GLN A 41 22.85 57.44 20.70
C GLN A 41 22.11 56.33 21.48
N CYS A 42 21.43 55.41 20.78
CA CYS A 42 20.78 54.26 21.40
C CYS A 42 21.79 53.30 22.05
N LEU A 43 22.92 53.04 21.39
CA LEU A 43 24.02 52.25 21.96
C LEU A 43 24.64 52.91 23.19
N THR A 44 24.82 54.24 23.16
CA THR A 44 25.35 55.00 24.30
C THR A 44 24.37 54.96 25.48
N ASN A 45 23.06 55.03 25.21
CA ASN A 45 22.04 54.92 26.24
C ASN A 45 21.97 53.50 26.83
N LEU A 46 22.14 52.47 26.00
CA LEU A 46 22.25 51.08 26.46
C LEU A 46 23.48 50.84 27.32
N GLN A 47 24.65 51.42 26.95
CA GLN A 47 25.86 51.32 27.77
C GLN A 47 25.67 52.00 29.14
N LYS A 48 24.99 53.14 29.19
CA LYS A 48 24.62 53.81 30.45
C LYS A 48 23.62 53.01 31.30
N LEU A 49 22.78 52.20 30.67
CA LEU A 49 21.88 51.26 31.34
C LEU A 49 22.63 50.00 31.84
N GLU A 50 23.63 49.51 31.10
CA GLU A 50 24.50 48.40 31.53
C GLU A 50 25.40 48.79 32.71
N GLU A 51 25.67 50.09 32.93
CA GLU A 51 26.33 50.62 34.13
C GLU A 51 25.39 50.74 35.34
N ASN A 52 24.06 50.65 35.15
CA ASN A 52 23.01 50.73 36.18
C ASN A 52 22.15 49.45 36.19
N ILE A 53 22.80 48.29 36.38
CA ILE A 53 22.25 46.92 36.25
C ILE A 53 21.01 46.64 37.13
N ASP A 54 20.74 47.43 38.16
CA ASP A 54 19.62 47.19 39.09
C ASP A 54 18.23 47.63 38.55
N GLN A 55 18.13 48.12 37.30
CA GLN A 55 16.86 48.56 36.70
C GLN A 55 16.67 48.12 35.23
N ILE A 56 16.94 46.86 34.90
CA ILE A 56 16.52 46.31 33.60
C ILE A 56 14.99 46.04 33.65
N PRO A 57 14.16 46.63 32.77
CA PRO A 57 12.73 46.36 32.74
C PRO A 57 12.45 44.91 32.31
N VAL A 58 11.65 44.22 33.13
CA VAL A 58 11.28 42.78 33.06
C VAL A 58 10.78 42.31 31.68
N ALA A 59 10.25 43.22 30.85
CA ALA A 59 9.71 42.93 29.52
C ALA A 59 10.78 42.49 28.50
N LEU A 60 12.02 43.01 28.56
CA LEU A 60 13.07 42.62 27.60
C LEU A 60 13.68 41.24 27.88
N GLN A 61 13.67 40.80 29.13
CA GLN A 61 14.16 39.46 29.50
C GLN A 61 13.21 38.35 29.03
N THR A 62 11.92 38.66 28.93
CA THR A 62 10.90 37.69 28.51
C THR A 62 10.96 37.42 27.00
N ASP A 63 11.25 38.42 26.18
CA ASP A 63 11.36 38.25 24.72
C ASP A 63 12.58 37.42 24.30
N VAL A 64 13.75 37.62 24.94
CA VAL A 64 14.96 36.82 24.67
C VAL A 64 14.78 35.35 25.07
N ASP A 65 14.08 35.09 26.19
CA ASP A 65 13.77 33.73 26.64
C ASP A 65 12.77 33.02 25.71
N VAL A 66 11.86 33.78 25.09
CA VAL A 66 10.91 33.24 24.10
C VAL A 66 11.64 32.93 22.81
N GLU A 67 12.52 33.82 22.33
CA GLU A 67 13.29 33.63 21.10
C GLU A 67 14.23 32.41 21.20
N LEU A 68 14.95 32.26 22.31
CA LEU A 68 15.77 31.07 22.59
C LEU A 68 14.94 29.77 22.67
N LYS A 69 13.71 29.84 23.18
CA LYS A 69 12.79 28.69 23.20
C LYS A 69 12.27 28.36 21.81
N VAL A 70 12.01 29.36 20.96
CA VAL A 70 11.59 29.18 19.57
C VAL A 70 12.70 28.52 18.75
N GLU A 71 13.94 29.01 18.83
CA GLU A 71 15.09 28.39 18.17
C GLU A 71 15.32 26.94 18.64
N ALA A 72 15.17 26.69 19.95
CA ALA A 72 15.27 25.33 20.50
C ALA A 72 14.14 24.41 20.00
N VAL A 73 12.96 24.95 19.70
CA VAL A 73 11.84 24.19 19.11
C VAL A 73 12.09 23.94 17.62
N GLU A 74 12.56 24.92 16.86
CA GLU A 74 12.93 24.76 15.45
C GLU A 74 14.02 23.69 15.28
N GLN A 75 15.09 23.75 16.07
CA GLN A 75 16.12 22.71 16.06
C GLN A 75 15.56 21.31 16.38
N ARG A 76 14.61 21.20 17.31
CA ARG A 76 13.95 19.92 17.63
C ARG A 76 13.07 19.41 16.49
N ILE A 77 12.41 20.31 15.76
CA ILE A 77 11.60 19.96 14.59
C ILE A 77 12.51 19.46 13.47
N ASP A 78 13.63 20.12 13.22
CA ASP A 78 14.62 19.70 12.23
C ASP A 78 15.27 18.35 12.59
N ASP A 79 15.61 18.15 13.86
CA ASP A 79 16.10 16.86 14.37
C ASP A 79 15.07 15.74 14.20
N LEU A 80 13.78 16.05 14.44
CA LEU A 80 12.70 15.09 14.25
C LEU A 80 12.51 14.77 12.77
N SER A 81 12.55 15.77 11.90
CA SER A 81 12.47 15.63 10.45
C SER A 81 13.61 14.75 9.92
N ASN A 82 14.84 15.02 10.35
CA ASN A 82 16.03 14.24 10.00
C ASN A 82 15.94 12.79 10.51
N LYS A 83 15.43 12.58 11.73
CA LYS A 83 15.17 11.23 12.25
C LYS A 83 14.12 10.51 11.42
N VAL A 84 13.00 11.16 11.07
CA VAL A 84 11.97 10.57 10.21
C VAL A 84 12.54 10.18 8.86
N LEU A 85 13.36 11.05 8.24
CA LEU A 85 14.03 10.78 6.97
C LEU A 85 15.02 9.61 7.07
N MET A 86 15.77 9.53 8.18
CA MET A 86 16.71 8.45 8.45
C MET A 86 15.98 7.10 8.66
N TRP A 87 14.85 7.13 9.38
CA TRP A 87 14.01 5.95 9.54
C TRP A 87 13.45 5.50 8.19
N ASP A 88 12.96 6.41 7.36
CA ASP A 88 12.43 6.07 6.03
C ASP A 88 13.51 5.47 5.12
N THR A 89 14.73 6.02 5.14
CA THR A 89 15.87 5.47 4.39
C THR A 89 16.35 4.12 4.92
N LEU A 90 16.40 3.91 6.24
CA LEU A 90 16.70 2.61 6.84
C LEU A 90 15.65 1.57 6.45
N THR A 91 14.37 1.91 6.52
CA THR A 91 13.26 1.02 6.14
C THR A 91 13.35 0.65 4.67
N GLN A 92 13.64 1.60 3.79
CA GLN A 92 13.85 1.33 2.35
C GLN A 92 15.07 0.42 2.10
N LYS A 93 16.17 0.61 2.83
CA LYS A 93 17.39 -0.20 2.69
C LYS A 93 17.19 -1.64 3.16
N GLU A 94 16.47 -1.84 4.25
CA GLU A 94 16.05 -3.16 4.75
C GLU A 94 15.15 -3.87 3.74
N VAL A 95 14.17 -3.16 3.16
CA VAL A 95 13.32 -3.68 2.08
C VAL A 95 14.17 -4.08 0.87
N PHE A 96 15.18 -3.29 0.50
CA PHE A 96 16.06 -3.58 -0.63
C PHE A 96 16.94 -4.82 -0.38
N GLN A 97 17.50 -4.96 0.83
CA GLN A 97 18.27 -6.14 1.24
C GLN A 97 17.40 -7.40 1.31
N PHE A 98 16.17 -7.28 1.83
CA PHE A 98 15.18 -8.35 1.82
C PHE A 98 14.84 -8.76 0.38
N MET A 99 14.52 -7.81 -0.50
CA MET A 99 14.25 -8.10 -1.92
C MET A 99 15.43 -8.77 -2.64
N ASN A 100 16.67 -8.38 -2.35
CA ASN A 100 17.87 -8.97 -2.97
C ASN A 100 18.15 -10.39 -2.47
N SER A 101 18.04 -10.64 -1.17
CA SER A 101 18.17 -12.01 -0.62
C SER A 101 17.07 -12.94 -1.13
N PHE A 102 15.87 -12.41 -1.36
CA PHE A 102 14.76 -13.16 -1.95
C PHE A 102 14.98 -13.49 -3.43
N LYS A 103 15.46 -12.53 -4.24
CA LYS A 103 15.88 -12.78 -5.63
C LYS A 103 16.94 -13.86 -5.74
N GLN A 104 17.82 -13.97 -4.73
CA GLN A 104 18.86 -14.98 -4.68
C GLN A 104 18.30 -16.37 -4.35
N ARG A 105 17.26 -16.46 -3.50
CA ARG A 105 16.49 -17.71 -3.27
C ARG A 105 15.62 -18.13 -4.45
N GLU A 106 14.99 -17.18 -5.17
CA GLU A 106 14.22 -17.47 -6.40
C GLU A 106 15.08 -18.17 -7.46
N ARG A 107 16.39 -17.86 -7.52
CA ARG A 107 17.33 -18.47 -8.47
C ARG A 107 17.81 -19.87 -8.08
N SER A 108 17.68 -20.30 -6.83
CA SER A 108 18.28 -21.56 -6.36
C SER A 108 17.41 -22.80 -6.56
N HIS A 109 16.12 -22.66 -6.84
CA HIS A 109 15.20 -23.77 -7.08
C HIS A 109 14.56 -23.69 -8.46
N GLY A 110 15.14 -24.41 -9.44
CA GLY A 110 14.74 -24.33 -10.86
C GLY A 110 13.25 -24.56 -11.13
N ILE A 111 12.61 -25.48 -10.42
CA ILE A 111 11.15 -25.74 -10.56
C ILE A 111 10.33 -24.54 -10.08
N TRP A 112 10.70 -23.96 -8.93
CA TRP A 112 10.03 -22.78 -8.39
C TRP A 112 10.16 -21.57 -9.31
N ALA A 113 11.31 -21.39 -9.98
CA ALA A 113 11.51 -20.33 -10.95
C ALA A 113 10.57 -20.46 -12.17
N VAL A 114 10.32 -21.70 -12.64
CA VAL A 114 9.37 -21.97 -13.74
C VAL A 114 7.94 -21.68 -13.30
N PHE A 115 7.50 -22.21 -12.16
CA PHE A 115 6.17 -21.95 -11.61
C PHE A 115 5.93 -20.45 -11.42
N ASN A 116 6.88 -19.77 -10.81
CA ASN A 116 6.79 -18.34 -10.56
C ASN A 116 6.75 -17.54 -11.88
N THR A 117 7.49 -17.96 -12.92
CA THR A 117 7.41 -17.33 -14.24
C THR A 117 6.03 -17.49 -14.89
N ILE A 118 5.46 -18.70 -14.84
CA ILE A 118 4.13 -18.99 -15.39
C ILE A 118 3.07 -18.16 -14.66
N TYR A 119 3.04 -18.24 -13.34
CA TYR A 119 2.06 -17.55 -12.51
C TYR A 119 2.23 -16.01 -12.54
N LYS A 120 3.45 -15.50 -12.69
CA LYS A 120 3.67 -14.04 -12.73
C LYS A 120 3.23 -13.39 -14.04
N ARG A 121 3.33 -14.11 -15.16
CA ARG A 121 3.11 -13.53 -16.50
C ARG A 121 1.81 -14.00 -17.14
N TYR A 122 1.37 -15.21 -16.82
CA TYR A 122 0.26 -15.89 -17.50
C TYR A 122 -0.75 -16.49 -16.53
N LEU A 123 -0.87 -15.98 -15.29
CA LEU A 123 -1.78 -16.51 -14.25
C LEU A 123 -3.16 -16.86 -14.78
N PHE A 124 -3.85 -15.88 -15.36
CA PHE A 124 -5.22 -16.03 -15.80
C PHE A 124 -5.34 -17.01 -16.97
N PHE A 125 -4.43 -16.91 -17.94
CA PHE A 125 -4.38 -17.84 -19.07
C PHE A 125 -4.13 -19.27 -18.61
N TYR A 126 -3.21 -19.47 -17.66
CA TYR A 126 -2.94 -20.76 -17.05
C TYR A 126 -4.18 -21.29 -16.33
N CYS A 127 -4.89 -20.47 -15.54
CA CYS A 127 -6.12 -20.90 -14.87
C CYS A 127 -7.19 -21.37 -15.85
N VAL A 128 -7.47 -20.57 -16.88
CA VAL A 128 -8.48 -20.90 -17.89
C VAL A 128 -8.09 -22.15 -18.66
N MET A 129 -6.84 -22.28 -19.10
CA MET A 129 -6.36 -23.44 -19.85
C MET A 129 -6.32 -24.70 -18.98
N PHE A 130 -5.86 -24.58 -17.74
CA PHE A 130 -5.87 -25.69 -16.79
C PHE A 130 -7.29 -26.18 -16.55
N GLN A 131 -8.23 -25.27 -16.27
CA GLN A 131 -9.62 -25.63 -16.04
C GLN A 131 -10.24 -26.29 -17.27
N PHE A 132 -10.01 -25.72 -18.45
CA PHE A 132 -10.50 -26.29 -19.70
C PHE A 132 -9.98 -27.71 -19.96
N LEU A 133 -8.67 -27.94 -19.74
CA LEU A 133 -8.06 -29.27 -19.87
C LEU A 133 -8.63 -30.26 -18.84
N VAL A 134 -8.77 -29.84 -17.59
CA VAL A 134 -9.33 -30.68 -16.52
C VAL A 134 -10.77 -31.06 -16.82
N THR A 135 -11.60 -30.12 -17.28
CA THR A 135 -13.00 -30.39 -17.66
C THR A 135 -13.07 -31.36 -18.84
N ILE A 136 -12.31 -31.13 -19.92
CA ILE A 136 -12.29 -32.04 -21.08
C ILE A 136 -11.82 -33.44 -20.68
N CYS A 137 -10.75 -33.54 -19.90
CA CYS A 137 -10.24 -34.83 -19.46
C CYS A 137 -11.24 -35.55 -18.55
N SER A 138 -11.91 -34.83 -17.64
CA SER A 138 -12.94 -35.41 -16.77
C SER A 138 -14.13 -35.91 -17.59
N ASP A 139 -14.66 -35.09 -18.49
CA ASP A 139 -15.81 -35.44 -19.33
C ASP A 139 -15.48 -36.64 -20.23
N PHE A 140 -14.28 -36.67 -20.83
CA PHE A 140 -13.81 -37.81 -21.61
C PHE A 140 -13.73 -39.08 -20.76
N LEU A 141 -13.14 -39.03 -19.57
CA LEU A 141 -13.03 -40.19 -18.69
C LEU A 141 -14.41 -40.70 -18.25
N ILE A 142 -15.33 -39.79 -17.91
CA ILE A 142 -16.69 -40.13 -17.51
C ILE A 142 -17.45 -40.79 -18.67
N GLN A 143 -17.28 -40.31 -19.90
CA GLN A 143 -17.92 -40.91 -21.08
C GLN A 143 -17.51 -42.38 -21.30
N TYR A 144 -16.26 -42.73 -21.02
CA TYR A 144 -15.75 -44.09 -21.17
C TYR A 144 -15.94 -44.98 -19.94
N GLN A 145 -16.01 -44.40 -18.74
CA GLN A 145 -16.04 -45.10 -17.46
C GLN A 145 -17.13 -44.52 -16.53
N THR A 146 -18.39 -44.59 -16.96
CA THR A 146 -19.53 -44.05 -16.22
C THR A 146 -19.66 -44.62 -14.80
N GLU A 147 -19.26 -45.88 -14.58
CA GLU A 147 -19.30 -46.52 -13.26
C GLU A 147 -18.33 -45.88 -12.24
N TYR A 148 -17.33 -45.13 -12.71
CA TYR A 148 -16.30 -44.51 -11.88
C TYR A 148 -16.43 -42.98 -11.81
N GLU A 149 -17.59 -42.41 -12.18
CA GLU A 149 -17.86 -40.96 -12.20
C GLU A 149 -17.47 -40.29 -10.87
N TYR A 150 -17.89 -40.89 -9.75
CA TYR A 150 -17.60 -40.37 -8.41
C TYR A 150 -16.08 -40.33 -8.11
N GLN A 151 -15.35 -41.39 -8.44
CA GLN A 151 -13.91 -41.49 -8.17
C GLN A 151 -13.12 -40.52 -9.04
N ILE A 152 -13.49 -40.39 -10.32
CA ILE A 152 -12.88 -39.43 -11.25
C ILE A 152 -13.07 -38.01 -10.70
N GLN A 153 -14.30 -37.64 -10.33
CA GLN A 153 -14.61 -36.30 -9.85
C GLN A 153 -14.02 -36.00 -8.47
N SER A 154 -13.91 -36.99 -7.59
CA SER A 154 -13.17 -36.83 -6.32
C SER A 154 -11.67 -36.58 -6.55
N CYS A 155 -11.07 -37.17 -7.59
CA CYS A 155 -9.68 -36.94 -7.97
C CYS A 155 -9.51 -35.52 -8.54
N VAL A 156 -10.41 -35.10 -9.43
CA VAL A 156 -10.46 -33.74 -9.98
C VAL A 156 -10.60 -32.71 -8.87
N PHE A 157 -11.54 -32.91 -7.93
CA PHE A 157 -11.71 -32.05 -6.76
C PHE A 157 -10.43 -31.93 -5.93
N SER A 158 -9.73 -33.05 -5.69
CA SER A 158 -8.48 -33.06 -4.92
C SER A 158 -7.37 -32.29 -5.65
N LEU A 159 -7.29 -32.42 -6.97
CA LEU A 159 -6.34 -31.69 -7.81
C LEU A 159 -6.64 -30.18 -7.81
N GLU A 160 -7.91 -29.79 -7.93
CA GLU A 160 -8.35 -28.39 -7.88
C GLU A 160 -8.07 -27.77 -6.50
N ALA A 161 -8.35 -28.50 -5.41
CA ALA A 161 -8.04 -28.05 -4.06
C ALA A 161 -6.52 -27.84 -3.85
N ALA A 162 -5.69 -28.77 -4.34
CA ALA A 162 -4.24 -28.63 -4.28
C ALA A 162 -3.75 -27.42 -5.10
N ASN A 163 -4.28 -27.22 -6.30
CA ASN A 163 -3.92 -26.09 -7.15
C ASN A 163 -4.34 -24.76 -6.51
N MET A 164 -5.49 -24.73 -5.85
CA MET A 164 -5.94 -23.56 -5.10
C MET A 164 -5.02 -23.21 -3.92
N ILE A 165 -4.50 -24.20 -3.19
CA ILE A 165 -3.50 -23.97 -2.13
C ILE A 165 -2.23 -23.34 -2.74
N CYS A 166 -1.73 -23.88 -3.86
CA CYS A 166 -0.58 -23.32 -4.58
C CYS A 166 -0.85 -21.87 -4.99
N PHE A 167 -2.06 -21.56 -5.46
CA PHE A 167 -2.44 -20.21 -5.83
C PHE A 167 -2.49 -19.25 -4.64
N ILE A 168 -3.01 -19.70 -3.49
CA ILE A 168 -3.02 -18.88 -2.26
C ILE A 168 -1.58 -18.56 -1.87
N VAL A 169 -0.71 -19.56 -1.81
CA VAL A 169 0.71 -19.38 -1.47
C VAL A 169 1.38 -18.42 -2.45
N PHE A 170 1.19 -18.62 -3.75
CA PHE A 170 1.73 -17.74 -4.78
C PHE A 170 1.20 -16.30 -4.66
N SER A 171 -0.09 -16.13 -4.36
CA SER A 171 -0.68 -14.81 -4.20
C SER A 171 -0.10 -14.08 -2.99
N VAL A 172 0.09 -14.77 -1.86
CA VAL A 172 0.74 -14.20 -0.67
C VAL A 172 2.19 -13.84 -0.98
N ASP A 173 2.94 -14.72 -1.61
CA ASP A 173 4.35 -14.48 -1.98
C ASP A 173 4.49 -13.31 -2.95
N PHE A 174 3.66 -13.27 -4.00
CA PHE A 174 3.62 -12.17 -4.96
C PHE A 174 3.33 -10.83 -4.28
N LEU A 175 2.39 -10.84 -3.33
CA LEU A 175 2.05 -9.64 -2.58
C LEU A 175 3.18 -9.18 -1.71
N GLN A 176 3.96 -10.07 -1.10
CA GLN A 176 5.15 -9.69 -0.35
C GLN A 176 6.26 -9.14 -1.27
N THR A 177 6.48 -9.74 -2.44
CA THR A 177 7.58 -9.35 -3.34
C THR A 177 7.28 -8.14 -4.24
N ASN A 178 6.02 -7.82 -4.51
CA ASN A 178 5.65 -6.82 -5.52
C ASN A 178 4.89 -5.61 -4.97
N GLN A 179 4.90 -5.35 -3.65
CA GLN A 179 4.23 -4.19 -3.01
C GLN A 179 4.59 -2.83 -3.64
N HIS A 180 5.73 -2.74 -4.33
CA HIS A 180 6.26 -1.49 -4.89
C HIS A 180 6.23 -1.40 -6.42
N LYS A 181 5.58 -2.32 -7.13
CA LYS A 181 5.55 -2.30 -8.60
C LYS A 181 4.27 -1.68 -9.17
N ASN A 182 4.40 -0.89 -10.24
CA ASN A 182 3.29 -0.21 -10.92
C ASN A 182 2.20 -1.14 -11.51
N ASN A 183 2.42 -2.46 -11.53
CA ASN A 183 1.50 -3.44 -12.15
C ASN A 183 0.63 -4.20 -11.13
N ILE A 184 0.62 -3.84 -9.85
CA ILE A 184 -0.17 -4.52 -8.81
C ILE A 184 -1.65 -4.59 -9.20
N HIS A 185 -2.25 -3.48 -9.66
CA HIS A 185 -3.67 -3.46 -10.03
C HIS A 185 -4.03 -4.50 -11.11
N LYS A 186 -3.21 -4.67 -12.15
CA LYS A 186 -3.44 -5.67 -13.21
C LYS A 186 -3.36 -7.07 -12.65
N PHE A 187 -2.31 -7.36 -11.87
CA PHE A 187 -2.15 -8.66 -11.25
C PHE A 187 -3.35 -8.99 -10.36
N MET A 188 -3.79 -8.05 -9.53
CA MET A 188 -4.90 -8.30 -8.62
C MET A 188 -6.24 -8.51 -9.35
N MET A 189 -6.50 -7.79 -10.44
CA MET A 189 -7.68 -8.05 -11.28
C MET A 189 -7.62 -9.44 -11.92
N LEU A 190 -6.44 -9.86 -12.39
CA LEU A 190 -6.22 -11.21 -12.93
C LEU A 190 -6.37 -12.28 -11.85
N SER A 191 -5.87 -12.05 -10.65
CA SER A 191 -6.04 -12.94 -9.49
C SER A 191 -7.51 -13.02 -9.05
N TYR A 192 -8.24 -11.92 -9.10
CA TYR A 192 -9.68 -11.88 -8.84
C TYR A 192 -10.47 -12.69 -9.88
N GLY A 193 -10.11 -12.60 -11.17
CA GLY A 193 -10.69 -13.46 -12.21
C GLY A 193 -10.31 -14.93 -12.04
N ALA A 194 -9.04 -15.20 -11.73
CA ALA A 194 -8.51 -16.55 -11.54
C ALA A 194 -9.21 -17.30 -10.40
N GLN A 195 -9.42 -16.65 -9.24
CA GLN A 195 -10.17 -17.28 -8.14
C GLN A 195 -11.59 -17.66 -8.56
N ILE A 196 -12.27 -16.84 -9.38
CA ILE A 196 -13.64 -17.12 -9.81
C ILE A 196 -13.66 -18.41 -10.61
N VAL A 197 -12.72 -18.55 -11.57
CA VAL A 197 -12.58 -19.73 -12.41
C VAL A 197 -12.23 -20.97 -11.59
N TRP A 198 -11.31 -20.88 -10.63
CA TRP A 198 -10.96 -22.03 -9.80
C TRP A 198 -12.08 -22.50 -8.88
N PHE A 199 -12.75 -21.57 -8.19
CA PHE A 199 -13.90 -21.95 -7.37
C PHE A 199 -15.05 -22.50 -8.23
N ALA A 200 -15.21 -22.02 -9.46
CA ALA A 200 -16.16 -22.61 -10.40
C ALA A 200 -15.83 -24.08 -10.71
N GLY A 201 -14.55 -24.41 -10.89
CA GLY A 201 -14.08 -25.79 -11.02
C GLY A 201 -14.44 -26.65 -9.81
N ILE A 202 -14.12 -26.16 -8.61
CA ILE A 202 -14.44 -26.86 -7.36
C ILE A 202 -15.95 -27.12 -7.25
N TYR A 203 -16.78 -26.13 -7.57
CA TYR A 203 -18.24 -26.28 -7.55
C TYR A 203 -18.75 -27.23 -8.64
N TYR A 204 -18.13 -27.23 -9.82
CA TYR A 204 -18.42 -28.20 -10.88
C TYR A 204 -18.17 -29.62 -10.36
N SER A 205 -16.96 -29.89 -9.86
CA SER A 205 -16.58 -31.20 -9.31
C SER A 205 -17.52 -31.65 -8.18
N MET A 206 -17.90 -30.73 -7.28
CA MET A 206 -18.84 -31.03 -6.20
C MET A 206 -20.23 -31.43 -6.68
N LEU A 207 -20.74 -30.84 -7.76
CA LEU A 207 -22.06 -31.16 -8.30
C LEU A 207 -22.14 -32.61 -8.78
N TYR A 208 -21.06 -33.13 -9.37
CA TYR A 208 -20.99 -34.53 -9.81
C TYR A 208 -20.76 -35.50 -8.63
N ILE A 209 -20.04 -35.08 -7.58
CA ILE A 209 -19.86 -35.86 -6.35
C ILE A 209 -21.18 -36.00 -5.58
N ASP A 210 -21.92 -34.90 -5.41
CA ASP A 210 -23.22 -34.86 -4.77
C ASP A 210 -24.18 -33.99 -5.58
N LYS A 211 -25.10 -34.65 -6.30
CA LYS A 211 -26.14 -34.00 -7.12
C LYS A 211 -27.06 -33.09 -6.31
N ASN A 212 -27.12 -33.23 -4.98
CA ASN A 212 -27.90 -32.38 -4.08
C ASN A 212 -27.11 -31.20 -3.51
N THR A 213 -25.89 -30.93 -3.99
CA THR A 213 -25.02 -29.84 -3.51
C THR A 213 -25.66 -28.46 -3.65
N PHE A 214 -26.47 -28.22 -4.70
CA PHE A 214 -27.13 -26.94 -4.91
C PHE A 214 -28.64 -27.12 -5.01
N LYS A 215 -29.37 -26.11 -4.52
CA LYS A 215 -30.82 -25.96 -4.72
C LYS A 215 -31.05 -24.69 -5.53
N GLY A 216 -31.52 -24.83 -6.76
CA GLY A 216 -31.77 -23.71 -7.64
C GLY A 216 -32.33 -24.17 -8.98
N TYR A 217 -33.01 -23.25 -9.67
CA TYR A 217 -33.74 -23.56 -10.91
C TYR A 217 -32.82 -23.73 -12.13
N ARG A 218 -31.53 -23.40 -11.99
CA ARG A 218 -30.60 -23.30 -13.13
C ARG A 218 -29.87 -24.59 -13.46
N ILE A 219 -29.48 -25.40 -12.47
CA ILE A 219 -28.67 -26.60 -12.71
C ILE A 219 -29.60 -27.79 -12.88
N GLN A 220 -29.84 -28.22 -14.12
CA GLN A 220 -30.50 -29.47 -14.39
C GLN A 220 -29.45 -30.57 -14.65
N PRO A 221 -29.66 -31.80 -14.15
CA PRO A 221 -28.70 -32.89 -14.32
C PRO A 221 -28.50 -33.33 -15.78
N ASP A 222 -29.39 -32.90 -16.69
CA ASP A 222 -29.32 -33.20 -18.12
C ASP A 222 -28.75 -32.03 -18.95
N ASP A 223 -28.31 -30.95 -18.30
CA ASP A 223 -27.68 -29.82 -18.99
C ASP A 223 -26.32 -30.20 -19.56
N GLU A 224 -25.97 -29.62 -20.72
CA GLU A 224 -24.63 -29.79 -21.30
C GLU A 224 -23.53 -29.35 -20.30
N PRO A 225 -22.40 -30.08 -20.18
CA PRO A 225 -21.32 -29.78 -19.23
C PRO A 225 -20.85 -28.33 -19.24
N ILE A 226 -20.79 -27.71 -20.41
CA ILE A 226 -20.40 -26.31 -20.56
C ILE A 226 -21.42 -25.34 -19.97
N ASN A 227 -22.71 -25.64 -20.08
CA ASN A 227 -23.77 -24.83 -19.48
C ASN A 227 -23.71 -24.93 -17.96
N VAL A 228 -23.52 -26.15 -17.43
CA VAL A 228 -23.31 -26.38 -15.99
C VAL A 228 -22.11 -25.58 -15.49
N PHE A 229 -20.97 -25.64 -16.19
CA PHE A 229 -19.76 -24.90 -15.84
C PHE A 229 -19.99 -23.38 -15.85
N MET A 230 -20.67 -22.84 -16.85
CA MET A 230 -20.98 -21.41 -16.93
C MET A 230 -21.92 -20.95 -15.81
N GLN A 231 -22.85 -21.80 -15.38
CA GLN A 231 -23.73 -21.51 -14.24
C GLN A 231 -22.98 -21.49 -12.91
N VAL A 232 -22.08 -22.45 -12.66
CA VAL A 232 -21.25 -22.44 -11.45
C VAL A 232 -20.18 -21.33 -11.48
N MET A 233 -19.71 -20.92 -12.66
CA MET A 233 -18.85 -19.74 -12.82
C MET A 233 -19.61 -18.46 -12.47
N TYR A 234 -20.84 -18.32 -12.96
CA TYR A 234 -21.73 -17.24 -12.57
C TYR A 234 -21.95 -17.23 -11.06
N PHE A 235 -22.24 -18.38 -10.45
CA PHE A 235 -22.41 -18.50 -8.99
C PHE A 235 -21.14 -18.05 -8.24
N SER A 236 -19.98 -18.53 -8.66
CA SER A 236 -18.68 -18.13 -8.11
C SER A 236 -18.45 -16.62 -8.22
N ALA A 237 -18.80 -16.00 -9.36
CA ALA A 237 -18.69 -14.55 -9.53
C ALA A 237 -19.63 -13.78 -8.57
N VAL A 238 -20.87 -14.25 -8.39
CA VAL A 238 -21.87 -13.64 -7.49
C VAL A 238 -21.44 -13.73 -6.03
N ILE A 239 -20.89 -14.87 -5.61
CA ILE A 239 -20.34 -15.08 -4.25
C ILE A 239 -19.12 -14.19 -4.02
N SER A 240 -18.17 -14.16 -4.96
CA SER A 240 -17.00 -13.27 -4.90
C SER A 240 -17.39 -11.79 -4.87
N GLY A 241 -18.49 -11.42 -5.53
CA GLY A 241 -19.06 -10.08 -5.51
C GLY A 241 -19.92 -9.78 -4.27
N LYS A 242 -20.21 -10.80 -3.45
CA LYS A 242 -21.09 -10.71 -2.27
C LYS A 242 -22.51 -10.19 -2.58
N ILE A 243 -23.00 -10.43 -3.80
CA ILE A 243 -24.31 -9.91 -4.25
C ILE A 243 -25.45 -10.81 -3.79
N GLY A 244 -25.29 -12.14 -3.95
CA GLY A 244 -26.23 -13.15 -3.43
C GLY A 244 -27.66 -13.04 -3.97
N PHE A 245 -27.86 -13.27 -5.28
CA PHE A 245 -29.19 -13.19 -5.91
C PHE A 245 -30.21 -14.25 -5.43
N GLY A 246 -29.75 -15.31 -4.74
CA GLY A 246 -30.62 -16.36 -4.18
C GLY A 246 -31.17 -17.36 -5.22
N ASP A 247 -30.69 -17.30 -6.45
CA ASP A 247 -31.04 -18.21 -7.55
C ASP A 247 -30.37 -19.60 -7.43
N LEU A 248 -29.20 -19.66 -6.78
CA LEU A 248 -28.50 -20.88 -6.40
C LEU A 248 -28.23 -20.86 -4.90
N ILE A 249 -28.76 -21.85 -4.19
CA ILE A 249 -28.62 -22.00 -2.74
C ILE A 249 -27.75 -23.22 -2.45
N PRO A 250 -26.58 -23.05 -1.81
CA PRO A 250 -25.73 -24.16 -1.44
C PRO A 250 -26.36 -25.03 -0.35
N LYS A 251 -26.26 -26.34 -0.53
CA LYS A 251 -26.64 -27.39 0.40
C LYS A 251 -25.40 -28.20 0.79
N GLY A 252 -25.51 -28.94 1.88
CA GLY A 252 -24.40 -29.71 2.42
C GLY A 252 -23.42 -28.84 3.21
N PHE A 253 -22.75 -29.48 4.17
CA PHE A 253 -21.79 -28.80 5.04
C PHE A 253 -20.54 -28.37 4.27
N LEU A 254 -20.02 -29.24 3.40
CA LEU A 254 -18.77 -29.01 2.68
C LEU A 254 -18.87 -27.83 1.69
N CYS A 255 -19.98 -27.71 0.96
CA CYS A 255 -20.20 -26.59 0.04
C CYS A 255 -20.23 -25.25 0.78
N LYS A 256 -20.89 -25.21 1.95
CA LYS A 256 -20.93 -24.01 2.80
C LYS A 256 -19.53 -23.60 3.28
N VAL A 257 -18.69 -24.57 3.67
CA VAL A 257 -17.31 -24.30 4.07
C VAL A 257 -16.51 -23.69 2.91
N ILE A 258 -16.64 -24.25 1.70
CA ILE A 258 -15.94 -23.73 0.51
C ILE A 258 -16.39 -22.32 0.15
N ILE A 259 -17.69 -22.02 0.28
CA ILE A 259 -18.21 -20.67 0.07
C ILE A 259 -17.65 -19.69 1.09
N ILE A 260 -17.57 -20.08 2.38
CA ILE A 260 -16.94 -19.25 3.41
C ILE A 260 -15.48 -18.97 3.06
N LEU A 261 -14.73 -19.98 2.60
CA LEU A 261 -13.35 -19.81 2.14
C LEU A 261 -13.26 -18.86 0.93
N GLN A 262 -14.19 -18.96 -0.03
CA GLN A 262 -14.26 -18.04 -1.17
C GLN A 262 -14.53 -16.60 -0.74
N VAL A 263 -15.48 -16.39 0.15
CA VAL A 263 -15.80 -15.05 0.67
C VAL A 263 -14.62 -14.47 1.44
N TYR A 264 -13.93 -15.29 2.23
CA TYR A 264 -12.72 -14.86 2.95
C TYR A 264 -11.61 -14.47 1.97
N TYR A 265 -11.33 -15.32 0.98
CA TYR A 265 -10.26 -15.09 0.03
C TYR A 265 -10.52 -13.90 -0.91
N SER A 266 -11.74 -13.76 -1.41
CA SER A 266 -12.16 -12.58 -2.19
C SER A 266 -12.05 -11.28 -1.38
N SER A 267 -12.36 -11.32 -0.08
CA SER A 267 -12.18 -10.18 0.83
C SER A 267 -10.72 -9.81 1.00
N LEU A 268 -9.82 -10.79 1.15
CA LEU A 268 -8.38 -10.55 1.21
C LEU A 268 -7.88 -9.86 -0.07
N ILE A 269 -8.24 -10.39 -1.25
CA ILE A 269 -7.87 -9.78 -2.53
C ILE A 269 -8.37 -8.33 -2.61
N MET A 270 -9.64 -8.08 -2.25
CA MET A 270 -10.22 -6.73 -2.24
C MET A 270 -9.47 -5.77 -1.30
N ILE A 271 -9.22 -6.17 -0.04
CA ILE A 271 -8.48 -5.32 0.93
C ILE A 271 -7.12 -4.93 0.35
N ILE A 272 -6.43 -5.88 -0.27
CA ILE A 272 -5.11 -5.66 -0.82
C ILE A 272 -5.15 -4.80 -2.09
N VAL A 273 -6.17 -4.97 -2.94
CA VAL A 273 -6.45 -4.08 -4.09
C VAL A 273 -6.64 -2.64 -3.60
N PHE A 274 -7.50 -2.42 -2.61
CA PHE A 274 -7.76 -1.07 -2.08
C PHE A 274 -6.52 -0.45 -1.45
N ARG A 275 -5.73 -1.24 -0.69
CA ARG A 275 -4.47 -0.76 -0.09
C ARG A 275 -3.44 -0.40 -1.18
N GLY A 276 -3.31 -1.24 -2.21
CA GLY A 276 -2.41 -1.00 -3.34
C GLY A 276 -2.83 0.22 -4.18
N LEU A 277 -4.13 0.40 -4.43
CA LEU A 277 -4.67 1.57 -5.13
C LEU A 277 -4.43 2.86 -4.34
N SER A 278 -4.65 2.85 -3.03
CA SER A 278 -4.39 4.01 -2.16
C SER A 278 -2.91 4.45 -2.23
N PHE A 279 -1.99 3.49 -2.26
CA PHE A 279 -0.57 3.79 -2.39
C PHE A 279 -0.21 4.37 -3.78
N PHE A 280 -0.78 3.80 -4.85
CA PHE A 280 -0.58 4.30 -6.21
C PHE A 280 -1.11 5.72 -6.41
N LEU A 281 -2.31 6.02 -5.88
CA LEU A 281 -2.88 7.37 -5.94
C LEU A 281 -2.01 8.39 -5.20
N LYS A 282 -1.46 8.02 -4.04
CA LYS A 282 -0.54 8.86 -3.26
C LYS A 282 0.75 9.16 -4.04
N LEU A 283 1.37 8.14 -4.64
CA LEU A 283 2.57 8.31 -5.47
C LEU A 283 2.32 9.16 -6.72
N LYS A 284 1.18 8.95 -7.39
CA LYS A 284 0.81 9.76 -8.55
C LYS A 284 0.62 11.22 -8.17
N GLY A 285 -0.03 11.49 -7.03
CA GLY A 285 -0.20 12.85 -6.50
C GLY A 285 1.14 13.56 -6.25
N ILE A 286 2.12 12.87 -5.66
CA ILE A 286 3.47 13.41 -5.45
C ILE A 286 4.15 13.71 -6.80
N ARG A 287 4.12 12.77 -7.74
CA ARG A 287 4.75 12.95 -9.06
C ARG A 287 4.13 14.08 -9.89
N ASP A 288 2.82 14.27 -9.78
CA ASP A 288 2.10 15.34 -10.47
C ASP A 288 2.32 16.70 -9.79
N ALA A 289 2.67 16.72 -8.49
CA ALA A 289 3.09 17.93 -7.78
C ALA A 289 4.51 18.38 -8.21
N ASP A 290 5.46 17.45 -8.31
CA ASP A 290 6.83 17.72 -8.80
C ASP A 290 6.88 18.22 -10.24
N ARG A 291 5.88 17.87 -11.07
CA ARG A 291 5.77 18.37 -12.45
C ARG A 291 5.19 19.77 -12.57
N LYS A 292 4.56 20.28 -11.52
CA LYS A 292 3.99 21.64 -11.50
C LYS A 292 4.94 22.67 -10.89
N THR A 293 6.02 22.22 -10.24
CA THR A 293 7.05 23.06 -9.62
C THR A 293 8.27 23.29 -10.52
N VAL A 294 8.27 22.75 -11.74
CA VAL A 294 9.24 23.00 -12.82
C VAL A 294 8.55 23.79 -13.93
#